data_AF-A0A821VSL7-F1
#
_entry.id   AF-A0A821VSL7-F1
#
_cell.length_a   1.000
_cell.length_b   1.000
_cell.length_c   1.000
_cell.angle_alpha   90.00
_cell.angle_beta   90.00
_cell.angle_gamma   90.00
#
_symmetry.space_group_name_H-M   'P 1'
#
loop_
_entity.id
_entity.type
_entity.pdbx_description
1 polymer ?
#
loop_
_entity_poly.entity_id
_entity_poly.type
_entity_poly.pdbx_seq_one_letter_code
_entity_poly.pdbx_strand_id
1 'polypeptide(L)' 'MDDNYSARAQPFIFEEHFHGKGLTYADGERWLIHRKFAMDSLKKVGMGKLFLQDTILDELTDVFSSID' A
#
# COMPACT_ATOMS: atom_id res chain seq x y z
N MET A 1 -1.72 25.52 -10.45
CA MET A 1 -2.44 24.44 -9.75
C MET A 1 -1.60 24.16 -8.53
N ASP A 2 -2.10 24.50 -7.34
CA ASP A 2 -1.35 24.38 -6.09
C ASP A 2 -1.19 22.90 -5.73
N ASP A 3 -0.09 22.34 -6.21
CA ASP A 3 0.31 20.99 -5.87
C ASP A 3 0.96 21.01 -4.47
N ASN A 4 0.13 21.12 -3.44
CA ASN A 4 0.59 20.90 -2.07
C ASN A 4 0.81 19.40 -1.85
N TYR A 5 1.94 18.90 -2.35
CA TYR A 5 2.49 17.60 -1.99
C TYR A 5 2.94 17.72 -0.54
N SER A 6 2.03 17.36 0.38
CA SER A 6 2.20 17.52 1.82
C SER A 6 3.49 16.83 2.26
N ALA A 7 4.52 17.65 2.47
CA ALA A 7 5.83 17.19 2.90
C ALA A 7 5.66 16.29 4.11
N ARG A 8 6.02 15.01 3.97
CA ARG A 8 5.87 14.06 5.07
C ARG A 8 7.12 14.15 5.92
N ALA A 9 7.01 14.72 7.12
CA ALA A 9 8.08 14.63 8.09
C ALA A 9 8.29 13.16 8.47
N GLN A 10 9.32 12.54 7.90
CA GLN A 10 9.67 11.15 8.15
C GLN A 10 10.74 11.09 9.24
N PRO A 11 10.54 10.27 10.29
CA PRO A 11 11.62 9.89 11.19
C PRO A 11 12.85 9.38 10.41
N PHE A 12 14.05 9.74 10.85
CA PHE A 12 15.32 9.36 10.22
C PHE A 12 15.45 7.86 9.93
N ILE A 13 14.97 7.01 10.85
CA ILE A 13 14.96 5.55 10.69
C ILE A 13 14.23 5.14 9.41
N PHE A 14 13.11 5.78 9.06
CA PHE A 14 12.39 5.44 7.83
C PHE A 14 13.07 5.95 6.57
N GLU A 15 13.77 7.08 6.64
CA GLU A 15 14.57 7.55 5.51
C GLU A 15 15.74 6.59 5.24
N GLU A 16 16.42 6.11 6.29
CA GLU A 16 17.51 5.12 6.18
C GLU A 16 17.04 3.79 5.61
N HIS A 17 15.86 3.31 6.00
CA HIS A 17 15.39 1.99 5.58
C HIS A 17 14.64 2.01 4.23
N PHE A 18 13.87 3.06 3.98
CA PHE A 18 12.97 3.14 2.81
C PHE A 18 13.41 4.16 1.76
N HIS A 19 14.41 5.00 2.05
CA HIS A 19 15.04 5.93 1.12
C HIS A 19 14.06 6.81 0.32
N GLY A 20 12.96 7.23 0.96
CA GLY A 20 11.93 8.04 0.30
C GLY A 20 11.24 7.33 -0.89
N LYS A 21 11.09 6.00 -0.83
CA LYS A 21 10.49 5.18 -1.89
C LYS A 21 9.13 4.60 -1.46
N GLY A 22 8.40 4.06 -2.43
CA GLY A 22 7.10 3.43 -2.20
C GLY A 22 5.97 4.43 -1.98
N LEU A 23 4.84 3.95 -1.46
CA LEU A 23 3.61 4.74 -1.33
C LEU A 23 3.56 5.57 -0.02
N THR A 24 4.18 5.07 1.03
CA THR A 24 4.19 5.68 2.37
C THR A 24 5.31 6.70 2.53
N TYR A 25 6.49 6.45 1.94
CA TYR A 25 7.68 7.26 2.18
C TYR A 25 8.11 8.12 0.98
N ALA A 26 7.57 7.90 -0.22
CA ALA A 26 7.80 8.84 -1.32
C ALA A 26 7.07 10.16 -1.09
N ASP A 27 7.63 11.22 -1.68
CA ASP A 27 7.08 12.57 -1.66
C ASP A 27 6.98 13.12 -3.09
N GLY A 28 6.32 14.27 -3.25
CA GLY A 28 6.17 14.98 -4.51
C GLY A 28 5.47 14.15 -5.59
N GLU A 29 5.88 14.37 -6.84
CA GLU A 29 5.34 13.68 -8.03
C GLU A 29 5.47 12.15 -7.94
N ARG A 30 6.56 11.65 -7.34
CA ARG A 30 6.80 10.21 -7.18
C ARG A 30 5.72 9.56 -6.32
N TRP A 31 5.30 10.23 -5.25
CA TRP A 31 4.20 9.77 -4.41
C TRP A 31 2.89 9.67 -5.20
N LEU A 32 2.59 10.67 -6.02
CA LEU A 32 1.38 10.69 -6.84
C LEU A 32 1.32 9.51 -7.81
N ILE A 33 2.44 9.23 -8.49
CA ILE A 33 2.56 8.11 -9.43
C ILE A 33 2.35 6.77 -8.71
N HIS A 34 3.05 6.55 -7.59
CA HIS A 34 2.90 5.32 -6.81
C HIS A 34 1.46 5.15 -6.30
N ARG A 35 0.83 6.23 -5.82
CA ARG A 35 -0.55 6.19 -5.33
C ARG A 35 -1.53 5.84 -6.42
N LYS A 36 -1.41 6.46 -7.60
CA LYS A 36 -2.28 6.18 -8.74
C LYS A 36 -2.13 4.72 -9.17
N PHE A 37 -0.90 4.25 -9.34
CA PHE A 37 -0.61 2.86 -9.70
C PHE A 37 -1.19 1.86 -8.70
N ALA A 38 -0.96 2.08 -7.39
CA ALA A 38 -1.45 1.20 -6.34
C ALA A 38 -2.98 1.15 -6.30
N MET A 39 -3.65 2.32 -6.36
CA MET A 39 -5.11 2.37 -6.36
C MET A 39 -5.73 1.73 -7.61
N ASP A 40 -5.14 1.92 -8.78
CA ASP A 40 -5.61 1.29 -10.02
C ASP A 40 -5.43 -0.22 -9.97
N SER A 41 -4.32 -0.70 -9.40
CA SER A 41 -4.05 -2.12 -9.20
C SER A 41 -5.00 -2.75 -8.18
N LEU A 42 -5.17 -2.13 -7.01
CA LEU A 42 -6.08 -2.60 -5.95
C LEU A 42 -7.53 -2.62 -6.42
N LYS A 43 -7.98 -1.63 -7.21
CA LYS A 43 -9.31 -1.67 -7.83
C LYS A 43 -9.44 -2.83 -8.81
N LYS A 44 -8.43 -3.13 -9.63
CA LYS A 44 -8.47 -4.29 -10.54
C LYS A 44 -8.48 -5.63 -9.79
N VAL A 45 -7.88 -5.68 -8.60
CA VAL A 45 -7.86 -6.86 -7.74
C VAL A 45 -9.17 -7.01 -6.96
N GLY A 46 -9.79 -5.92 -6.50
CA GLY A 46 -10.95 -5.94 -5.59
C GLY A 46 -12.31 -5.54 -6.18
N MET A 47 -12.39 -4.77 -7.27
CA MET A 47 -13.65 -4.44 -7.95
C MET A 47 -13.97 -5.49 -9.01
N GLY A 48 -14.72 -6.52 -8.61
CA GLY A 48 -15.33 -7.49 -9.53
C GLY A 48 -14.71 -8.88 -9.56
N LYS A 49 -13.74 -9.19 -8.68
CA LYS A 49 -13.18 -10.53 -8.51
C LYS A 49 -13.16 -10.91 -7.03
N LEU A 50 -13.66 -12.10 -6.72
CA LEU A 50 -13.66 -12.66 -5.36
C LEU A 50 -12.25 -13.02 -4.87
N PHE A 51 -11.25 -13.00 -5.74
CA PHE A 51 -9.87 -13.39 -5.44
C PHE A 51 -9.31 -12.85 -4.12
N LEU A 52 -9.44 -11.54 -3.85
CA LEU A 52 -8.91 -10.97 -2.62
C LEU A 52 -9.68 -11.46 -1.38
N GLN A 53 -11.00 -11.61 -1.51
CA GLN A 53 -11.83 -12.16 -0.44
C GLN A 53 -11.47 -13.62 -0.17
N ASP A 54 -11.35 -14.43 -1.22
CA ASP A 54 -10.98 -15.84 -1.13
C ASP A 54 -9.59 -15.99 -0.47
N THR A 55 -8.61 -15.19 -0.92
CA THR A 55 -7.27 -15.16 -0.30
C THR A 55 -7.33 -14.81 1.19
N ILE A 56 -8.13 -13.81 1.57
CA ILE A 56 -8.27 -13.42 2.99
C ILE A 56 -8.90 -14.57 3.81
N LEU A 57 -9.91 -15.25 3.28
CA LEU A 57 -10.60 -16.34 3.98
C LEU A 57 -9.72 -17.58 4.11
N ASP A 58 -8.93 -17.89 3.08
CA ASP A 58 -7.97 -19.01 3.10
C ASP A 58 -6.90 -18.76 4.19
N GLU A 59 -6.28 -17.57 4.21
CA GLU A 59 -5.28 -17.20 5.23
C GLU A 59 -5.86 -17.23 6.65
N LEU A 60 -7.11 -16.80 6.84
CA LEU A 60 -7.78 -16.89 8.14
C LEU A 60 -7.96 -18.35 8.57
N THR A 61 -8.36 -19.22 7.65
CA THR A 61 -8.54 -20.66 7.92
C THR A 61 -7.22 -21.30 8.36
N ASP A 62 -6.12 -20.96 7.68
CA ASP A 62 -4.78 -21.42 8.04
C ASP A 62 -4.35 -20.91 9.42
N VAL A 63 -4.59 -19.62 9.71
CA VAL A 63 -4.28 -19.04 11.02
C VAL A 63 -5.06 -19.72 12.14
N PHE A 64 -6.37 -19.95 11.98
CA PHE A 64 -7.18 -20.64 12.99
C PHE A 64 -6.72 -22.08 13.20
N SER A 65 -6.41 -22.80 12.12
CA SER A 65 -5.91 -24.18 12.19
C SER A 65 -4.55 -24.30 12.89
N SER A 66 -3.78 -23.21 12.99
CA SER A 66 -2.50 -23.16 13.71
C SER A 66 -2.62 -22.87 15.20
N ILE A 67 -3.81 -22.42 15.65
CA ILE A 67 -4.09 -22.02 17.03
C ILE A 67 -4.77 -23.15 17.81
N ASP A 68 -5.52 -24.02 17.13
CA ASP A 68 -6.05 -25.29 17.67
C ASP A 68 -4.95 -26.38 17.80
#